data_AF-A0A3M1Y384-F1
#
_entry.id   AF-A0A3M1Y384-F1
#
_cell.length_a   1.000
_cell.length_b   1.000
_cell.length_c   1.000
_cell.angle_alpha   90.00
_cell.angle_beta   90.00
_cell.angle_gamma   90.00
#
_symmetry.space_group_name_H-M   'P 1'
#
loop_
_entity.id
_entity.type
_entity.pdbx_description
1 polymer ?
#
loop_
_entity_poly.entity_id
_entity_poly.type
_entity_poly.pdbx_seq_one_letter_code
_entity_poly.pdbx_strand_id
1 'polypeptide(L)'
;EHELAFDPDLDVDLEQRTAMEVERNQRQAERIQREMEHAQRQAERLQREREGALRDRELAQREQAHIQRQIEAEMRAREHQMRQMEAQLQQIERQVNRRHQELRHVLWHELTADGLIEPGESRLRIKVTEDVIRINGQKLKGAQEEKYRALLRRFDIVPDSTLDFEED
;
A
#
# COMPACT_ATOMS: atom_id res chain seq x y z
N GLU A 1 -90.62 44.40 -47.61
CA GLU A 1 -89.47 43.61 -48.08
C GLU A 1 -88.33 44.59 -48.31
N HIS A 2 -87.34 44.63 -47.42
CA HIS A 2 -86.13 45.44 -47.61
C HIS A 2 -85.07 44.50 -48.18
N GLU A 3 -84.78 44.62 -49.48
CA GLU A 3 -83.63 43.97 -50.10
C GLU A 3 -82.37 44.58 -49.50
N LEU A 4 -81.67 43.79 -48.68
CA LEU A 4 -80.30 44.05 -48.27
C LEU A 4 -79.44 44.04 -49.53
N ALA A 5 -79.06 45.22 -50.00
CA ALA A 5 -78.10 45.37 -51.08
C ALA A 5 -76.78 44.74 -50.64
N PHE A 6 -76.43 43.65 -51.30
CA PHE A 6 -75.15 42.98 -51.15
C PHE A 6 -74.06 43.91 -51.68
N ASP A 7 -73.12 44.29 -50.81
CA ASP A 7 -72.00 45.16 -51.16
C ASP A 7 -70.76 44.28 -51.44
N PRO A 8 -70.50 43.93 -52.72
CA PRO A 8 -69.46 42.97 -53.09
C PRO A 8 -68.05 43.42 -52.73
N ASP A 9 -67.84 44.72 -52.50
CA ASP A 9 -66.52 45.28 -52.14
C ASP A 9 -66.11 44.91 -50.70
N LEU A 10 -67.08 44.67 -49.80
CA LEU A 10 -66.84 44.28 -48.40
C LEU A 10 -66.36 42.84 -48.25
N ASP A 11 -66.82 41.95 -49.13
CA ASP A 11 -66.40 40.54 -49.14
C ASP A 11 -64.98 40.38 -49.68
N VAL A 12 -64.61 41.14 -50.70
CA VAL A 12 -63.24 41.15 -51.26
C VAL A 12 -62.21 41.61 -50.21
N ASP A 13 -62.53 42.61 -49.40
CA ASP A 13 -61.66 43.10 -48.32
C ASP A 13 -61.51 42.07 -47.18
N LEU A 14 -62.57 41.32 -46.86
CA LEU A 14 -62.54 40.27 -45.83
C LEU A 14 -61.72 39.05 -46.30
N GLU A 15 -61.86 38.65 -47.55
CA GLU A 15 -61.06 37.59 -48.17
C GLU A 15 -59.57 37.95 -48.21
N GLN A 16 -59.24 39.20 -48.55
CA GLN A 16 -57.85 39.66 -48.53
C GLN A 16 -57.24 39.69 -47.12
N ARG A 17 -58.01 40.12 -46.11
CA ARG A 17 -57.56 40.11 -44.70
C ARG A 17 -57.34 38.70 -44.18
N THR A 18 -58.28 37.79 -44.45
CA THR A 18 -58.15 36.38 -44.04
C THR A 18 -56.98 35.70 -44.75
N ALA A 19 -56.75 35.96 -46.04
CA ALA A 19 -55.60 35.45 -46.78
C ALA A 19 -54.26 35.95 -46.18
N MET A 20 -54.16 37.24 -45.85
CA MET A 20 -52.97 37.81 -45.20
C MET A 20 -52.71 37.22 -43.81
N GLU A 21 -53.75 36.98 -43.02
CA GLU A 21 -53.63 36.34 -41.71
C GLU A 21 -53.18 34.88 -41.82
N VAL A 22 -53.73 34.12 -42.78
CA VAL A 22 -53.32 32.75 -43.06
C VAL A 22 -51.84 32.71 -43.49
N GLU A 23 -51.41 33.61 -44.37
CA GLU A 23 -50.01 33.69 -44.80
C GLU A 23 -49.08 34.03 -43.62
N ARG A 24 -49.49 34.97 -42.76
CA ARG A 24 -48.73 35.34 -41.57
C ARG A 24 -48.61 34.16 -40.59
N ASN A 25 -49.70 33.43 -40.37
CA ASN A 25 -49.73 32.25 -39.51
C ASN A 25 -48.87 31.11 -40.08
N GLN A 26 -48.90 30.89 -41.40
CA GLN A 26 -48.03 29.92 -42.07
C GLN A 26 -46.55 30.27 -41.88
N ARG A 27 -46.16 31.54 -42.13
CA ARG A 27 -44.78 32.01 -41.91
C ARG A 27 -44.36 31.87 -40.45
N GLN A 28 -45.26 32.08 -39.49
CA GLN A 28 -44.98 31.89 -38.08
C GLN A 28 -44.81 30.39 -37.74
N ALA A 29 -45.67 29.52 -38.26
CA ALA A 29 -45.56 28.08 -38.08
C ALA A 29 -44.23 27.54 -38.64
N GLU A 30 -43.81 28.01 -39.82
CA GLU A 30 -42.51 27.65 -40.39
C GLU A 30 -41.32 28.08 -39.52
N ARG A 31 -41.39 29.28 -38.92
CA ARG A 31 -40.34 29.76 -38.00
C ARG A 31 -40.25 28.87 -36.77
N ILE A 32 -41.38 28.56 -36.15
CA ILE A 32 -41.45 27.68 -34.98
C ILE A 32 -40.94 26.28 -35.35
N GLN A 33 -41.30 25.75 -36.53
CA GLN A 33 -40.81 24.45 -36.98
C GLN A 33 -39.28 24.44 -37.12
N ARG A 34 -38.69 25.46 -37.74
CA ARG A 34 -37.23 25.56 -37.87
C ARG A 34 -36.54 25.68 -36.50
N GLU A 35 -37.11 26.45 -35.58
CA GLU A 35 -36.60 26.56 -34.21
C GLU A 35 -36.65 25.22 -33.47
N MET A 36 -37.75 24.47 -33.60
CA MET A 36 -37.86 23.13 -33.03
C MET A 36 -36.83 22.16 -33.62
N GLU A 37 -36.62 22.18 -34.94
CA GLU A 37 -35.58 21.36 -35.59
C GLU A 37 -34.17 21.71 -35.09
N HIS A 38 -33.89 23.01 -34.92
CA HIS A 38 -32.61 23.46 -34.36
C HIS A 38 -32.44 23.00 -32.91
N ALA A 39 -33.47 23.13 -32.08
CA ALA A 39 -33.46 22.68 -30.70
C ALA A 39 -33.27 21.16 -30.61
N GLN A 40 -33.94 20.39 -31.46
CA GLN A 40 -33.79 18.93 -31.52
C GLN A 40 -32.35 18.52 -31.89
N ARG A 41 -31.76 19.15 -32.90
CA ARG A 41 -30.35 18.87 -33.29
C ARG A 41 -29.37 19.21 -32.17
N GLN A 42 -29.64 20.27 -31.40
CA GLN A 42 -28.81 20.60 -30.23
C GLN A 42 -28.96 19.57 -29.12
N ALA A 43 -30.19 19.13 -28.83
CA ALA A 43 -30.45 18.09 -27.84
C ALA A 43 -29.74 16.78 -28.20
N GLU A 44 -29.77 16.37 -29.48
CA GLU A 44 -29.06 15.18 -29.95
C GLU A 44 -27.54 15.29 -29.80
N ARG A 45 -26.95 16.47 -30.06
CA ARG A 45 -25.51 16.70 -29.84
C ARG A 45 -25.15 16.57 -28.37
N LEU A 46 -25.89 17.23 -27.49
CA LEU A 46 -25.68 17.16 -26.05
C LEU A 46 -25.84 15.72 -25.52
N GLN A 47 -26.79 14.96 -26.07
CA GLN A 47 -26.95 13.56 -25.70
C GLN A 47 -25.72 12.73 -26.08
N ARG A 48 -25.20 12.89 -27.31
CA ARG A 48 -23.99 12.17 -27.76
C ARG A 48 -22.76 12.54 -26.92
N GLU A 49 -22.62 13.81 -26.56
CA GLU A 49 -21.53 14.28 -25.69
C GLU A 49 -21.64 13.64 -24.29
N ARG A 50 -22.84 13.57 -23.71
CA ARG A 50 -23.08 12.89 -22.43
C ARG A 50 -22.75 11.40 -22.51
N GLU A 51 -23.15 10.72 -23.57
CA GLU A 51 -22.83 9.31 -23.79
C GLU A 51 -21.32 9.09 -23.90
N GLY A 52 -20.60 9.97 -24.59
CA GLY A 52 -19.14 9.97 -24.65
C GLY A 52 -18.50 10.11 -23.27
N ALA A 53 -18.91 11.12 -22.51
CA ALA A 53 -18.40 11.37 -21.16
C ALA A 53 -18.66 10.20 -20.20
N LEU A 54 -19.80 9.51 -20.34
CA LEU A 54 -20.10 8.32 -19.54
C LEU A 54 -19.18 7.14 -19.87
N ARG A 55 -18.86 6.93 -21.16
CA ARG A 55 -17.90 5.90 -21.58
C ARG A 55 -16.49 6.18 -21.06
N ASP A 56 -16.05 7.44 -21.15
CA ASP A 56 -14.74 7.84 -20.64
C ASP A 56 -14.65 7.63 -19.12
N ARG A 57 -15.72 7.97 -18.39
CA ARG A 57 -15.81 7.71 -16.96
C ARG A 57 -15.74 6.22 -16.64
N GLU A 58 -16.41 5.37 -17.42
CA GLU A 58 -16.36 3.92 -17.23
C GLU A 58 -14.95 3.37 -17.47
N LEU A 59 -14.26 3.84 -18.51
CA LEU A 59 -12.87 3.46 -18.78
C LEU A 59 -11.94 3.87 -17.63
N ALA A 60 -12.06 5.11 -17.14
CA ALA A 60 -11.28 5.58 -16.00
C ALA A 60 -11.54 4.74 -14.73
N GLN A 61 -12.79 4.33 -14.49
CA GLN A 61 -13.12 3.45 -13.35
C GLN A 61 -12.51 2.06 -13.50
N ARG A 62 -12.49 1.49 -14.71
CA ARG A 62 -11.84 0.20 -14.97
C ARG A 62 -10.33 0.28 -14.76
N GLU A 63 -9.71 1.37 -15.19
CA GLU A 63 -8.28 1.61 -14.99
C GLU A 63 -7.94 1.75 -13.49
N GLN A 64 -8.72 2.54 -12.74
CA GLN A 64 -8.56 2.63 -11.29
C GLN A 64 -8.70 1.28 -10.59
N ALA A 65 -9.68 0.46 -10.98
CA ALA A 65 -9.85 -0.88 -10.45
C ALA A 65 -8.66 -1.79 -10.78
N HIS A 66 -8.06 -1.64 -11.96
CA HIS A 66 -6.86 -2.38 -12.34
C HIS A 66 -5.65 -1.97 -11.49
N ILE A 67 -5.40 -0.67 -11.33
CA ILE A 67 -4.33 -0.13 -10.48
C ILE A 67 -4.49 -0.63 -9.04
N GLN A 68 -5.71 -0.59 -8.51
CA GLN A 68 -5.99 -1.06 -7.15
C GLN A 68 -5.62 -2.55 -6.96
N ARG A 69 -5.96 -3.40 -7.94
CA ARG A 69 -5.59 -4.83 -7.90
C ARG A 69 -4.07 -5.03 -7.96
N GLN A 70 -3.35 -4.21 -8.73
CA GLN A 70 -1.89 -4.27 -8.79
C GLN A 70 -1.25 -3.92 -7.46
N ILE A 71 -1.71 -2.84 -6.82
CA ILE A 71 -1.24 -2.42 -5.49
C ILE A 71 -1.48 -3.54 -4.46
N GLU A 72 -2.67 -4.14 -4.46
CA GLU A 72 -2.97 -5.25 -3.54
C GLU A 72 -2.08 -6.48 -3.78
N ALA A 73 -1.81 -6.81 -5.04
CA ALA A 73 -0.94 -7.93 -5.39
C ALA A 73 0.50 -7.68 -4.92
N GLU A 74 1.01 -6.47 -5.11
CA GLU A 74 2.35 -6.07 -4.67
C GLU A 74 2.45 -6.09 -3.13
N MET A 75 1.45 -5.59 -2.43
CA MET A 75 1.39 -5.62 -0.97
C MET A 75 1.42 -7.06 -0.43
N ARG A 76 0.64 -7.97 -1.02
CA ARG A 76 0.64 -9.40 -0.63
C ARG A 76 1.99 -10.06 -0.89
N ALA A 77 2.64 -9.72 -2.00
CA ALA A 77 3.96 -10.24 -2.33
C ALA A 77 5.02 -9.76 -1.32
N ARG A 78 5.00 -8.46 -0.98
CA ARG A 78 5.89 -7.88 0.02
C ARG A 78 5.66 -8.47 1.41
N GLU A 79 4.40 -8.68 1.79
CA GLU A 79 4.06 -9.35 3.05
C GLU A 79 4.61 -10.77 3.12
N HIS A 80 4.54 -11.54 2.03
CA HIS A 80 5.16 -12.87 1.96
C HIS A 80 6.68 -12.81 2.13
N GLN A 81 7.34 -11.84 1.49
CA GLN A 81 8.78 -11.65 1.66
C GLN A 81 9.15 -11.31 3.10
N MET A 82 8.38 -10.43 3.76
CA MET A 82 8.62 -10.09 5.16
C MET A 82 8.45 -11.31 6.07
N ARG A 83 7.40 -12.11 5.88
CA ARG A 83 7.21 -13.36 6.65
C ARG A 83 8.34 -14.37 6.44
N GLN A 84 8.86 -14.48 5.22
CA GLN A 84 10.00 -15.35 4.94
C GLN A 84 11.27 -14.86 5.66
N MET A 85 11.55 -13.56 5.60
CA MET A 85 12.68 -12.96 6.30
C MET A 85 12.54 -13.11 7.82
N GLU A 86 11.34 -12.89 8.36
CA GLU A 86 11.06 -13.09 9.79
C GLU A 86 11.30 -14.55 10.20
N ALA A 87 10.83 -15.52 9.42
CA ALA A 87 11.08 -16.94 9.68
C ALA A 87 12.59 -17.28 9.65
N GLN A 88 13.34 -16.68 8.72
CA GLN A 88 14.80 -16.83 8.68
C GLN A 88 15.47 -16.22 9.90
N LEU A 89 15.07 -15.02 10.32
CA LEU A 89 15.58 -14.38 11.54
C LEU A 89 15.29 -15.21 12.78
N GLN A 90 14.07 -15.75 12.92
CA GLN A 90 13.73 -16.64 14.03
C GLN A 90 14.57 -17.92 14.01
N GLN A 91 14.91 -18.45 12.84
CA GLN A 91 15.80 -19.61 12.74
C GLN A 91 17.22 -19.27 13.18
N ILE A 92 17.75 -18.12 12.75
CA ILE A 92 19.05 -17.62 13.18
C ILE A 92 19.06 -17.39 14.69
N GLU A 93 18.05 -16.74 15.23
CA GLU A 93 17.91 -16.49 16.67
C GLU A 93 17.91 -17.80 17.46
N ARG A 94 17.14 -18.82 17.02
CA ARG A 94 17.17 -20.14 17.65
C ARG A 94 18.54 -20.81 17.57
N GLN A 95 19.25 -20.66 16.45
CA GLN A 95 20.61 -21.19 16.30
C GLN A 95 21.61 -20.50 17.23
N VAL A 96 21.55 -19.17 17.30
CA VAL A 96 22.38 -18.35 18.20
C VAL A 96 22.09 -18.71 19.65
N ASN A 97 20.83 -18.80 20.06
CA ASN A 97 20.44 -19.17 21.41
C ASN A 97 20.92 -20.58 21.78
N ARG A 98 20.82 -21.55 20.87
CA ARG A 98 21.39 -22.90 21.09
C ARG A 98 22.90 -22.84 21.29
N ARG A 99 23.63 -22.17 20.40
CA ARG A 99 25.09 -22.01 20.52
C ARG A 99 25.48 -21.28 21.81
N HIS A 100 24.71 -20.29 22.21
CA HIS A 100 24.93 -19.54 23.44
C HIS A 100 24.72 -20.42 24.68
N GLN A 101 23.67 -21.24 24.71
CA GLN A 101 23.45 -22.22 25.77
C GLN A 101 24.55 -23.29 25.80
N GLU A 102 24.97 -23.81 24.64
CA GLU A 102 26.09 -24.73 24.54
C GLU A 102 27.38 -24.11 25.08
N LEU A 103 27.70 -22.88 24.67
CA LEU A 103 28.84 -22.12 25.17
C LEU A 103 28.76 -21.94 26.69
N ARG A 104 27.60 -21.54 27.22
CA ARG A 104 27.36 -21.38 28.66
C ARG A 104 27.64 -22.69 29.40
N HIS A 105 27.08 -23.81 28.94
CA HIS A 105 27.28 -25.12 29.55
C HIS A 105 28.74 -25.58 29.52
N VAL A 106 29.41 -25.44 28.37
CA VAL A 106 30.83 -25.82 28.22
C VAL A 106 31.72 -24.95 29.09
N LEU A 107 31.48 -23.63 29.13
CA LEU A 107 32.23 -22.72 29.99
C LEU A 107 32.03 -23.06 31.46
N TRP A 108 30.79 -23.30 31.91
CA TRP A 108 30.52 -23.66 33.30
C TRP A 108 31.30 -24.92 33.69
N HIS A 109 31.17 -25.98 32.89
CA HIS A 109 31.81 -27.25 33.16
C HIS A 109 33.34 -27.14 33.21
N GLU A 110 33.95 -26.49 32.21
CA GLU A 110 35.41 -26.33 32.14
C GLU A 110 35.95 -25.44 33.27
N LEU A 111 35.25 -24.34 33.58
CA LEU A 111 35.67 -23.42 34.64
C LEU A 111 35.56 -24.04 36.02
N THR A 112 34.49 -24.81 36.28
CA THR A 112 34.36 -25.57 37.54
C THR A 112 35.43 -26.67 37.62
N ALA A 113 35.69 -27.38 36.52
CA ALA A 113 36.73 -28.43 36.49
C ALA A 113 38.15 -27.87 36.72
N ASP A 114 38.44 -26.68 36.18
CA ASP A 114 39.72 -25.99 36.39
C ASP A 114 39.78 -25.25 37.74
N GLY A 115 38.70 -25.27 38.55
CA GLY A 115 38.62 -24.63 39.87
C GLY A 115 38.61 -23.10 39.82
N LEU A 116 38.20 -22.52 38.69
CA LEU A 116 38.13 -21.07 38.48
C LEU A 116 36.82 -20.44 38.96
N ILE A 117 35.79 -21.27 39.12
CA ILE A 117 34.49 -20.93 39.71
C ILE A 117 34.08 -22.01 40.71
N GLU A 118 33.32 -21.62 41.73
CA GLU A 118 32.81 -22.57 42.72
C GLU A 118 31.61 -23.35 42.16
N PRO A 119 31.47 -24.65 42.47
CA PRO A 119 30.26 -25.40 42.11
C PRO A 119 29.04 -24.79 42.83
N GLY A 120 28.11 -24.24 42.05
CA GLY A 120 26.92 -23.52 42.55
C GLY A 120 27.03 -21.99 42.52
N GLU A 121 28.13 -21.43 42.01
CA GLU A 121 28.26 -19.99 41.80
C GLU A 121 27.30 -19.52 40.70
N SER A 122 26.27 -18.75 41.06
CA SER A 122 25.14 -18.44 40.16
C SER A 122 25.45 -17.41 39.07
N ARG A 123 26.67 -16.86 39.03
CA ARG A 123 27.02 -15.78 38.10
C ARG A 123 28.43 -15.94 37.54
N LEU A 124 28.52 -15.89 36.23
CA LEU A 124 29.77 -15.91 35.50
C LEU A 124 29.88 -14.66 34.62
N ARG A 125 30.90 -13.86 34.89
CA ARG A 125 31.28 -12.71 34.08
C ARG A 125 32.63 -12.95 33.45
N ILE A 126 32.67 -13.07 32.13
CA ILE A 126 33.89 -13.18 31.35
C ILE A 126 34.11 -11.90 30.57
N LYS A 127 35.22 -11.22 30.83
CA LYS A 127 35.68 -10.08 30.05
C LYS A 127 36.85 -10.50 29.18
N VAL A 128 36.66 -10.40 27.86
CA VAL A 128 37.68 -10.74 26.87
C VAL A 128 38.17 -9.42 26.28
N THR A 129 39.43 -9.06 26.52
CA THR A 129 40.10 -7.97 25.80
C THR A 129 41.15 -8.57 24.87
N GLU A 130 41.71 -7.80 23.93
CA GLU A 130 42.77 -8.28 23.03
C GLU A 130 43.89 -9.01 23.77
N ASP A 131 44.33 -8.47 24.91
CA ASP A 131 45.51 -8.98 25.64
C ASP A 131 45.21 -9.79 26.90
N VAL A 132 43.95 -9.84 27.36
CA VAL A 132 43.62 -10.39 28.69
C VAL A 132 42.23 -11.01 28.71
N ILE A 133 42.10 -12.18 29.33
CA ILE A 133 40.82 -12.75 29.71
C ILE A 133 40.66 -12.63 31.23
N ARG A 134 39.53 -12.10 31.68
CA ARG A 134 39.14 -12.06 33.10
C ARG A 134 37.86 -12.85 33.32
N ILE A 135 37.84 -13.73 34.32
CA ILE A 135 36.65 -14.47 34.76
C ILE A 135 36.35 -14.05 36.19
N ASN A 136 35.14 -13.56 36.46
CA ASN A 136 34.72 -13.01 37.75
C ASN A 136 35.72 -12.00 38.34
N GLY A 137 36.36 -11.22 37.46
CA GLY A 137 37.38 -10.22 37.81
C GLY A 137 38.81 -10.77 37.95
N GLN A 138 38.99 -12.10 38.01
CA GLN A 138 40.30 -12.73 38.07
C GLN A 138 40.93 -12.82 36.69
N LYS A 139 42.17 -12.33 36.55
CA LYS A 139 42.94 -12.41 35.30
C LYS A 139 43.51 -13.82 35.12
N LEU A 140 43.16 -14.47 34.03
CA LEU A 140 43.82 -15.70 33.59
C LEU A 140 45.27 -15.44 33.18
N LYS A 141 46.13 -16.45 33.34
CA LYS A 141 47.55 -16.37 32.96
C LYS A 141 48.02 -17.69 32.35
N GLY A 142 48.98 -17.61 31.42
CA GLY A 142 49.68 -18.77 30.87
C GLY A 142 48.75 -19.74 30.14
N ALA A 143 48.92 -21.04 30.39
CA ALA A 143 48.19 -22.10 29.69
C ALA A 143 46.66 -22.02 29.82
N GLN A 144 46.13 -21.53 30.95
CA GLN A 144 44.70 -21.31 31.12
C GLN A 144 44.18 -20.22 30.18
N GLU A 145 44.91 -19.11 30.05
CA GLU A 145 44.51 -18.04 29.14
C GLU A 145 44.44 -18.54 27.69
N GLU A 146 45.45 -19.30 27.24
CA GLU A 146 45.47 -19.87 25.90
C GLU A 146 44.33 -20.87 25.67
N LYS A 147 44.05 -21.75 26.64
CA LYS A 147 42.92 -22.71 26.60
C LYS A 147 41.59 -21.99 26.42
N TYR A 148 41.28 -21.01 27.27
CA TYR A 148 40.00 -20.29 27.21
C TYR A 148 39.91 -19.36 26.00
N ARG A 149 41.04 -18.79 25.53
CA ARG A 149 41.08 -18.02 24.29
C ARG A 149 40.77 -18.89 23.07
N ALA A 150 41.31 -20.11 23.02
CA ALA A 150 40.99 -21.08 21.97
C ALA A 150 39.52 -21.52 22.04
N LEU A 151 39.00 -21.76 23.25
CA LEU A 151 37.60 -22.11 23.47
C LEU A 151 36.66 -20.99 22.99
N LEU A 152 36.89 -19.76 23.39
CA LEU A 152 36.06 -18.61 23.00
C LEU A 152 36.11 -18.34 21.49
N ARG A 153 37.28 -18.54 20.85
CA ARG A 153 37.41 -18.47 19.39
C ARG A 153 36.59 -19.53 18.67
N ARG A 154 36.44 -20.73 19.24
CA ARG A 154 35.60 -21.81 18.65
C ARG A 154 34.12 -21.42 18.59
N PHE A 155 33.68 -20.52 19.47
CA PHE A 155 32.32 -20.00 19.51
C PHE A 155 32.19 -18.60 18.87
N ASP A 156 33.17 -18.20 18.05
CA ASP A 156 33.18 -16.92 17.33
C ASP A 156 33.07 -15.68 18.25
N ILE A 157 33.52 -15.78 19.50
CA ILE A 157 33.54 -14.63 20.43
C ILE A 157 34.67 -13.67 20.02
N VAL A 158 34.29 -12.43 19.73
CA VAL A 158 35.19 -11.37 19.29
C VAL A 158 35.91 -10.75 20.50
N PRO A 159 37.17 -10.28 20.35
CA PRO A 159 37.81 -9.44 21.36
C PRO A 159 36.93 -8.24 21.75
N ASP A 160 37.12 -7.74 22.98
CA ASP A 160 36.33 -6.67 23.62
C ASP A 160 34.87 -7.03 23.93
N SER A 161 34.54 -8.32 23.91
CA SER A 161 33.25 -8.83 24.36
C SER A 161 33.22 -9.00 25.89
N THR A 162 32.07 -8.67 26.48
CA THR A 162 31.74 -9.05 27.85
C THR A 162 30.60 -10.05 27.80
N LEU A 163 30.82 -11.23 28.39
CA LEU A 163 29.81 -12.28 28.53
C LEU A 163 29.37 -12.30 29.99
N ASP A 164 28.09 -12.08 30.21
CA ASP A 164 27.45 -12.19 31.51
C ASP A 164 26.45 -13.34 31.44
N PHE A 165 26.65 -14.38 32.25
CA PHE A 165 25.73 -15.49 32.40
C PHE A 165 25.23 -15.52 33.83
N GLU A 166 23.93 -15.73 33.99
CA GLU A 166 23.28 -16.00 35.28
C GLU A 166 22.73 -17.43 35.24
N GLU A 167 22.89 -18.17 36.34
CA GLU A 167 22.28 -19.48 36.52
C GLU A 167 20.79 -19.30 36.86
N ASP A 168 19.92 -19.99 36.12
CA ASP A 168 18.46 -19.92 36.29
C ASP A 168 18.02 -20.87 37.42
#